data_AF-A6Q922-F1
#
_entry.id   AF-A6Q922-F1
#
_cell.length_a   1.000
_cell.length_b   1.000
_cell.length_c   1.000
_cell.angle_alpha   90.00
_cell.angle_beta   90.00
_cell.angle_gamma   90.00
#
_symmetry.space_group_name_H-M   'P 1'
#
loop_
_entity.id
_entity.type
_entity.pdbx_description
1 polymer ?
#
loop_
_entity_poly.entity_id
_entity_poly.type
_entity_poly.pdbx_seq_one_letter_code
_entity_poly.pdbx_strand_id
1 'polypeptide(L)'
;MTITTCSKVDSSILQELKTASSLVEAPNIDRKPDINKLTKIFSNIQDKKERNRQIVKAYDKGYFQHMIAKVLGISQQAVNGIIKRNRK
;
A
#
# COMPACT_ATOMS: atom_id res chain seq x y z
N MET A 1 15.55 56.32 8.15
CA MET A 1 14.38 55.44 8.29
C MET A 1 14.85 54.01 8.13
N THR A 2 15.04 53.28 9.24
CA THR A 2 15.40 51.86 9.23
C THR A 2 14.24 51.08 9.83
N ILE A 3 13.50 50.36 8.97
CA ILE A 3 12.52 49.35 9.38
C ILE A 3 13.24 48.00 9.35
N THR A 4 13.76 47.58 10.51
CA THR A 4 14.17 46.21 10.75
C THR A 4 13.01 45.52 11.44
N THR A 5 12.15 44.86 10.68
CA THR A 5 11.12 43.98 11.23
C THR A 5 11.82 42.74 11.79
N CYS A 6 11.98 42.73 13.11
CA CYS A 6 12.42 41.58 13.86
C CYS A 6 11.30 40.54 13.85
N SER A 7 11.20 39.74 12.78
CA SER A 7 10.35 38.53 12.78
C SER A 7 11.04 37.46 13.60
N LYS A 8 11.05 37.66 14.93
CA LYS A 8 11.33 36.62 15.90
C LYS A 8 10.15 35.67 15.81
N VAL A 9 10.27 34.68 14.93
CA VAL A 9 9.25 33.65 14.70
C VAL A 9 8.88 33.09 16.07
N ASP A 10 7.67 33.40 16.51
CA ASP A 10 7.18 33.01 17.82
C ASP A 10 7.03 31.49 17.82
N SER A 11 7.99 30.82 18.45
CA SER A 11 8.11 29.36 18.45
C SER A 11 6.87 28.69 19.05
N SER A 12 6.08 29.42 19.84
CA SER A 12 4.79 28.97 20.37
C SER A 12 3.77 28.73 19.26
N ILE A 13 3.60 29.71 18.35
CA ILE A 13 2.69 29.59 17.21
C ILE A 13 3.14 28.47 16.26
N LEU A 14 4.45 28.34 16.08
CA LEU A 14 5.02 27.28 15.25
C LEU A 14 4.76 25.87 15.84
N GLN A 15 4.71 25.76 17.17
CA GLN A 15 4.41 24.52 17.87
C GLN A 15 2.91 24.17 17.79
N GLU A 16 2.03 25.16 17.92
CA GLU A 16 0.58 24.98 17.75
C GLU A 16 0.21 24.53 16.34
N LEU A 17 0.81 25.11 15.30
CA LEU A 17 0.62 24.70 13.90
C LEU A 17 1.07 23.25 13.65
N LYS A 18 2.18 22.82 14.26
CA LYS A 18 2.66 21.42 14.16
C LYS A 18 1.70 20.45 14.85
N THR A 19 1.18 20.80 16.03
CA THR A 19 0.23 19.97 16.76
C THR A 19 -1.10 19.83 16.01
N ALA A 20 -1.63 20.93 15.45
CA ALA A 20 -2.84 20.90 14.64
C ALA A 20 -2.67 20.06 13.35
N SER A 21 -1.49 20.11 12.72
CA SER A 21 -1.18 19.28 11.55
C SER A 21 -1.07 17.79 11.88
N SER A 22 -0.79 17.43 13.13
CA SER A 22 -0.62 16.03 13.57
C SER A 22 -1.93 15.35 13.98
N LEU A 23 -3.05 16.08 14.05
CA LEU A 23 -4.37 15.56 14.45
C LEU A 23 -5.18 14.94 13.30
N VAL A 24 -4.66 15.00 12.06
CA VAL A 24 -5.18 14.16 10.98
C VAL A 24 -4.39 12.86 11.01
N GLU A 25 -4.76 11.97 11.93
CA GLU A 25 -4.44 10.55 11.77
C GLU A 25 -5.05 10.11 10.44
N ALA A 26 -4.25 10.15 9.38
CA ALA A 26 -4.56 9.41 8.17
C ALA A 26 -4.86 7.98 8.66
N PRO A 27 -6.00 7.38 8.28
CA PRO A 27 -6.36 6.06 8.77
C PRO A 27 -5.15 5.17 8.53
N ASN A 28 -4.53 4.68 9.62
CA ASN A 28 -3.43 3.75 9.50
C ASN A 28 -4.05 2.47 8.96
N ILE A 29 -4.20 2.40 7.63
CA ILE A 29 -4.57 1.19 6.92
C ILE A 29 -3.31 0.31 6.92
N ASP A 30 -2.83 -0.03 8.12
CA ASP A 30 -2.01 -1.19 8.43
C ASP A 30 -2.89 -2.44 8.22
N ARG A 31 -3.57 -2.53 7.06
CA ARG A 31 -4.06 -3.79 6.53
C ARG A 31 -2.82 -4.54 6.09
N LYS A 32 -2.03 -5.05 7.03
CA LYS A 32 -1.05 -6.10 6.75
C LYS A 32 -1.85 -7.25 6.16
N PRO A 33 -1.78 -7.49 4.84
CA PRO A 33 -2.47 -8.61 4.24
C PRO A 33 -1.75 -9.85 4.76
N ASP A 34 -2.49 -10.75 5.41
CA ASP A 34 -1.92 -11.97 5.99
C ASP A 34 -1.28 -12.83 4.89
N ILE A 35 0.06 -12.77 4.79
CA ILE A 35 0.84 -13.56 3.84
C ILE A 35 0.53 -15.05 4.02
N ASN A 36 0.32 -15.51 5.25
CA ASN A 36 -0.06 -16.88 5.57
C ASN A 36 -1.40 -17.29 4.93
N LYS A 37 -2.40 -16.40 4.90
CA LYS A 37 -3.67 -16.67 4.21
C LYS A 37 -3.46 -16.75 2.70
N LEU A 38 -2.61 -15.88 2.16
CA LEU A 38 -2.28 -15.87 0.75
C LEU A 38 -1.55 -17.16 0.32
N THR A 39 -0.59 -17.64 1.11
CA THR A 39 0.11 -18.92 0.86
C THR A 39 -0.85 -20.10 0.83
N LYS A 40 -1.83 -20.16 1.76
CA LYS A 40 -2.86 -21.21 1.77
C LYS A 40 -3.75 -21.21 0.53
N ILE A 41 -4.03 -20.03 -0.03
CA ILE A 41 -4.83 -19.91 -1.27
C ILE A 41 -4.06 -20.51 -2.46
N PHE A 42 -2.75 -20.30 -2.50
CA PHE A 42 -1.90 -20.74 -3.61
C PHE A 42 -1.30 -22.14 -3.46
N SER A 43 -1.33 -22.74 -2.26
CA SER A 43 -0.68 -24.03 -1.99
C SER A 43 -1.31 -25.24 -2.70
N ASN A 44 -2.57 -25.14 -3.14
CA ASN A 44 -3.30 -26.25 -3.76
C ASN A 44 -3.58 -26.05 -5.26
N ILE A 45 -2.84 -25.14 -5.92
CA ILE A 45 -3.11 -24.79 -7.32
C ILE A 45 -2.02 -25.37 -8.22
N GLN A 46 -2.37 -26.40 -8.99
CA GLN A 46 -1.51 -26.95 -10.04
C GLN A 46 -1.81 -26.33 -11.42
N ASP A 47 -3.03 -25.84 -11.65
CA ASP A 47 -3.44 -25.30 -12.94
C ASP A 47 -3.07 -23.82 -13.12
N LYS A 48 -2.46 -23.49 -14.27
CA LYS A 48 -2.00 -22.14 -14.59
C LYS A 48 -3.15 -21.14 -14.75
N LYS A 49 -4.29 -21.57 -15.30
CA LYS A 49 -5.47 -20.72 -15.51
C LYS A 49 -6.14 -20.41 -14.17
N GLU A 50 -6.25 -21.41 -13.30
CA GLU A 50 -6.79 -21.22 -11.95
C GLU A 50 -5.89 -20.33 -11.10
N ARG A 51 -4.56 -20.49 -11.20
CA ARG A 51 -3.60 -19.59 -10.54
C ARG A 51 -3.83 -18.14 -10.94
N ASN A 52 -4.01 -17.88 -12.24
CA ASN A 52 -4.22 -16.53 -12.74
C ASN A 52 -5.55 -15.92 -12.25
N ARG A 53 -6.62 -16.71 -12.16
CA ARG A 53 -7.89 -16.27 -11.56
C ARG A 53 -7.74 -15.91 -10.09
N GLN A 54 -7.00 -16.73 -9.34
CA GLN A 54 -6.77 -16.51 -7.91
C GLN A 54 -5.87 -15.30 -7.64
N ILE A 55 -4.93 -14.99 -8.54
CA ILE A 55 -4.14 -13.75 -8.51
C ILE A 55 -5.06 -12.51 -8.62
N VAL A 56 -6.00 -12.52 -9.56
CA VAL A 56 -6.95 -11.41 -9.74
C VAL A 56 -7.84 -11.26 -8.51
N LYS A 57 -8.40 -12.37 -8.00
CA LYS A 57 -9.21 -12.38 -6.77
C LYS A 57 -8.44 -11.88 -5.56
N ALA A 58 -7.17 -12.24 -5.41
CA ALA A 58 -6.33 -11.74 -4.32
C ALA A 58 -6.11 -10.23 -4.46
N TYR A 59 -5.83 -9.74 -5.66
CA TYR A 59 -5.69 -8.30 -5.89
C TYR A 59 -6.99 -7.53 -5.58
N ASP A 60 -8.15 -8.05 -5.99
CA ASP A 60 -9.46 -7.44 -5.72
C ASP A 60 -9.82 -7.46 -4.23
N LYS A 61 -9.31 -8.44 -3.47
CA LYS A 61 -9.40 -8.47 -2.00
C LYS A 61 -8.49 -7.46 -1.29
N GLY A 62 -7.69 -6.69 -2.03
CA GLY A 62 -6.80 -5.67 -1.50
C GLY A 62 -5.39 -6.15 -1.19
N TYR A 63 -5.00 -7.35 -1.63
CA TYR A 63 -3.61 -7.80 -1.49
C TYR A 63 -2.72 -7.06 -2.50
N PHE A 64 -1.55 -6.61 -2.04
CA PHE A 64 -0.60 -5.93 -2.91
C PHE A 64 0.07 -6.89 -3.90
N GLN A 65 0.33 -6.40 -5.13
CA GLN A 65 0.96 -7.19 -6.20
C GLN A 65 2.31 -7.77 -5.80
N HIS A 66 3.13 -7.00 -5.06
CA HIS A 66 4.44 -7.45 -4.59
C HIS A 66 4.34 -8.59 -3.57
N MET A 67 3.26 -8.66 -2.76
CA MET A 67 3.03 -9.76 -1.83
C MET A 67 2.62 -11.03 -2.56
N ILE A 68 1.73 -10.90 -3.54
CA ILE A 68 1.31 -12.01 -4.41
C ILE A 68 2.53 -12.56 -5.16
N ALA A 69 3.38 -11.68 -5.70
CA ALA A 69 4.63 -12.03 -6.36
C ALA A 69 5.57 -12.81 -5.42
N LYS A 70 5.74 -12.33 -4.17
CA LYS A 70 6.57 -12.98 -3.15
C LYS A 70 6.08 -14.39 -2.80
N VAL A 71 4.77 -14.58 -2.63
CA VAL A 71 4.19 -15.90 -2.31
C VAL A 71 4.29 -16.88 -3.48
N LEU A 72 4.16 -16.39 -4.70
CA LEU A 72 4.22 -17.22 -5.91
C LEU A 72 5.63 -17.44 -6.47
N GLY A 73 6.65 -16.74 -5.94
CA GLY A 73 8.01 -16.81 -6.47
C GLY A 73 8.16 -16.29 -7.91
N ILE A 74 7.29 -15.35 -8.32
CA ILE A 74 7.32 -14.75 -9.65
C ILE A 74 7.56 -13.24 -9.58
N SER A 75 7.87 -12.61 -10.70
CA SER A 75 8.09 -11.17 -10.76
C SER A 75 6.79 -10.37 -10.57
N GLN A 76 6.89 -9.17 -9.99
CA GLN A 76 5.75 -8.26 -9.86
C GLN A 76 5.15 -7.88 -11.23
N GLN A 77 6.00 -7.78 -12.26
CA GLN A 77 5.58 -7.51 -13.63
C GLN A 77 4.70 -8.63 -14.19
N ALA A 78 5.01 -9.89 -13.88
CA ALA A 78 4.18 -11.04 -14.27
C ALA A 78 2.78 -10.96 -13.63
N VAL A 79 2.71 -10.63 -12.34
CA VAL A 79 1.44 -10.42 -11.63
C VAL A 79 0.64 -9.29 -12.27
N ASN A 80 1.26 -8.13 -12.52
CA ASN A 80 0.61 -7.00 -13.18
C ASN A 80 0.08 -7.35 -14.59
N GLY A 81 0.86 -8.10 -15.37
CA GLY A 81 0.44 -8.57 -16.69
C GLY A 81 -0.78 -9.49 -16.63
N ILE A 82 -0.86 -10.38 -15.64
CA ILE A 82 -2.02 -11.25 -15.42
C ILE A 82 -3.27 -10.44 -15.06
N ILE A 83 -3.15 -9.47 -14.15
CA ILE A 83 -4.26 -8.60 -13.74
C ILE A 83 -4.79 -7.81 -14.94
N LYS A 84 -3.90 -7.16 -15.71
CA LYS A 84 -4.29 -6.36 -16.88
C LYS A 84 -4.99 -7.19 -17.95
N ARG A 85 -4.54 -8.42 -18.22
CA ARG A 85 -5.15 -9.30 -19.21
C ARG A 85 -6.53 -9.83 -18.81
N ASN A 86 -6.83 -9.94 -17.52
CA ASN A 86 -8.12 -10.45 -17.03
C ASN A 86 -9.18 -9.35 -16.84
N ARG A 87 -8.77 -8.08 -16.79
CA ARG A 87 -9.67 -6.93 -16.68
C ARG A 87 -10.08 -6.31 -18.02
N LYS A 88 -9.49 -6.78 -19.12
CA LYS A 88 -9.80 -6.34 -20.48
C LYS A 88 -10.83 -7.29 -21.10
#